data_AF-A0A9D3X3A6-F1
#
_entry.id   AF-A0A9D3X3A6-F1
#
_cell.length_a   1.000
_cell.length_b   1.000
_cell.length_c   1.000
_cell.angle_alpha   90.00
_cell.angle_beta   90.00
_cell.angle_gamma   90.00
#
_symmetry.space_group_name_H-M   'P 1'
#
loop_
_entity.id
_entity.type
_entity.pdbx_description
1 polymer ?
#
loop_
_entity_poly.entity_id
_entity_poly.type
_entity_poly.pdbx_seq_one_letter_code
_entity_poly.pdbx_strand_id
1 'polypeptide(L)'
;MCSDKILTGLLAVSYAIYLLLGAIVFRALEKNEELEQKRAVIQMKVAFLQNLAHLTEADVEQFVKNLTDAVQRGVYPVGNESQAEDSNWDLCNSFFFVAAMVSTIGYGTLCPKTVAGQIFCVFFASFGIPFTIVFLHRVSKMLFLPCERLGRCLYERGMRKKKIKFLTLLFFLVMGILVFLCLPSVVFQVMEGWSYSEGFYFAFITLSTIGFGDYVVDKQPDRNYPSYYRFLVAIWIIFGLVWIAFLFNLLTTLLEDTEKKIAQNLHKRGKAGKDNEENRKRYQPAGFVSAEEPSLLGSGDAQKTVSLAAHLGDAKQVETIFSL
;
A
#
# COMPACT_ATOMS: atom_id res chain seq x y z
N MET A 1 -22.83 -15.65 -1.63
CA MET A 1 -23.12 -15.18 -0.25
C MET A 1 -22.29 -15.89 0.83
N CYS A 2 -22.44 -17.19 1.11
CA CYS A 2 -21.61 -17.85 2.14
C CYS A 2 -20.12 -17.94 1.73
N SER A 3 -19.85 -18.31 0.47
CA SER A 3 -18.48 -18.41 -0.07
C SER A 3 -17.73 -17.06 -0.12
N ASP A 4 -18.40 -15.95 -0.42
CA ASP A 4 -17.77 -14.64 -0.51
C ASP A 4 -17.37 -14.11 0.87
N LYS A 5 -18.22 -14.32 1.89
CA LYS A 5 -17.90 -13.97 3.28
C LYS A 5 -16.71 -14.78 3.81
N ILE A 6 -16.62 -16.07 3.45
CA ILE A 6 -15.48 -16.92 3.81
C ILE A 6 -14.19 -16.43 3.13
N LEU A 7 -14.23 -16.08 1.85
CA LEU A 7 -13.07 -15.55 1.13
C LEU A 7 -12.57 -14.23 1.72
N THR A 8 -13.48 -13.29 2.02
CA THR A 8 -13.13 -12.03 2.68
C THR A 8 -12.55 -12.27 4.07
N GLY A 9 -13.10 -13.22 4.83
CA GLY A 9 -12.55 -13.63 6.13
C GLY A 9 -11.12 -14.19 6.01
N LEU A 10 -10.87 -15.07 5.03
CA LEU A 10 -9.54 -15.63 4.77
C LEU A 10 -8.53 -14.54 4.35
N LEU A 11 -8.95 -13.57 3.54
CA LEU A 11 -8.12 -12.43 3.15
C LEU A 11 -7.76 -11.54 4.34
N ALA A 12 -8.70 -11.28 5.24
CA ALA A 12 -8.45 -10.50 6.45
C ALA A 12 -7.46 -11.21 7.39
N VAL A 13 -7.63 -12.52 7.59
CA VAL A 13 -6.72 -13.33 8.40
C VAL A 13 -5.31 -13.38 7.78
N SER A 14 -5.19 -13.59 6.46
CA SER A 14 -3.89 -13.63 5.80
C SER A 14 -3.16 -12.28 5.86
N TYR A 15 -3.91 -11.17 5.75
CA TYR A 15 -3.36 -9.82 5.92
C TYR A 15 -2.88 -9.56 7.36
N ALA A 16 -3.64 -9.98 8.36
CA ALA A 16 -3.21 -9.89 9.75
C ALA A 16 -1.93 -10.70 10.03
N ILE A 17 -1.82 -11.90 9.46
CA ILE A 17 -0.61 -12.72 9.54
C ILE A 17 0.58 -12.00 8.88
N TYR A 18 0.38 -11.38 7.70
CA TYR A 18 1.41 -10.61 7.01
C TYR A 18 1.95 -9.45 7.89
N LEU A 19 1.07 -8.69 8.55
CA LEU A 19 1.47 -7.62 9.47
C LEU A 19 2.22 -8.16 10.70
N LEU A 20 1.76 -9.28 11.28
CA LEU A 20 2.42 -9.88 12.44
C LEU A 20 3.83 -10.38 12.09
N LEU A 21 4.00 -11.00 10.93
CA LEU A 21 5.31 -11.42 10.44
C LEU A 21 6.24 -10.21 10.27
N GLY A 22 5.76 -9.13 9.65
CA GLY A 22 6.52 -7.87 9.54
C GLY A 22 6.94 -7.32 10.90
N ALA A 23 6.03 -7.28 11.87
CA ALA A 23 6.31 -6.79 13.22
C ALA A 23 7.38 -7.64 13.95
N ILE A 24 7.33 -8.97 13.80
CA ILE A 24 8.33 -9.87 14.38
C ILE A 24 9.70 -9.63 13.74
N VAL A 25 9.76 -9.49 12.41
CA VAL A 25 11.01 -9.25 11.67
C VAL A 25 11.62 -7.92 12.06
N PHE A 26 10.86 -6.81 12.04
CA PHE A 26 11.38 -5.50 12.44
C PHE A 26 11.82 -5.49 13.91
N ARG A 27 11.06 -6.11 14.81
CA ARG A 27 11.48 -6.25 16.21
C ARG A 27 12.79 -7.04 16.34
N ALA A 28 13.01 -8.06 15.52
CA ALA A 28 14.23 -8.86 15.57
C ALA A 28 15.44 -8.11 15.02
N LEU A 29 15.25 -7.30 13.98
CA LEU A 29 16.32 -6.53 13.33
C LEU A 29 16.66 -5.24 14.09
N GLU A 30 15.67 -4.48 14.54
CA GLU A 30 15.87 -3.10 15.04
C GLU A 30 16.06 -3.02 16.55
N LYS A 31 15.52 -3.96 17.33
CA LYS A 31 15.50 -3.81 18.81
C LYS A 31 16.89 -3.73 19.42
N ASN A 32 17.85 -4.50 18.91
CA ASN A 32 19.21 -4.50 19.46
C ASN A 32 19.93 -3.20 19.12
N GLU A 33 19.83 -2.76 17.86
CA GLU A 33 20.41 -1.51 17.39
C GLU A 33 19.83 -0.29 18.15
N GLU A 34 18.51 -0.24 18.36
CA GLU A 34 17.85 0.80 19.16
C GLU A 34 18.41 0.86 20.61
N LEU A 35 18.62 -0.30 21.23
CA LEU A 35 19.16 -0.38 22.59
C LEU A 35 20.62 0.05 22.66
N GLU A 36 21.41 -0.28 21.65
CA GLU A 36 22.81 0.14 21.55
C GLU A 36 22.92 1.65 21.34
N GLN A 37 22.13 2.22 20.43
CA GLN A 37 22.07 3.67 20.21
C GLN A 37 21.64 4.43 21.47
N LYS A 38 20.63 3.94 22.19
CA LYS A 38 20.21 4.53 23.48
C LYS A 38 21.33 4.52 24.51
N ARG A 39 22.07 3.41 24.64
CA ARG A 39 23.21 3.32 25.54
C ARG A 39 24.34 4.26 25.13
N ALA A 40 24.64 4.33 23.84
CA ALA A 40 25.67 5.22 23.29
C ALA A 40 25.37 6.70 23.58
N VAL A 41 24.11 7.14 23.40
CA VAL A 41 23.68 8.52 23.72
C VAL A 41 23.83 8.81 25.22
N ILE A 42 23.43 7.89 26.09
CA ILE A 42 23.58 8.05 27.55
C ILE A 42 25.07 8.14 27.92
N GLN A 43 25.91 7.26 27.35
CA GLN A 43 27.36 7.29 27.59
C GLN A 43 27.99 8.59 27.10
N MET A 44 27.57 9.10 25.94
CA MET A 44 28.03 10.38 25.41
C MET A 44 27.63 11.54 26.34
N LYS A 45 26.40 11.56 26.87
CA LYS A 45 25.95 12.55 27.87
C LYS A 45 26.83 12.51 29.13
N VAL A 46 27.11 11.31 29.67
CA VAL A 46 27.94 11.14 30.88
C VAL A 46 29.39 11.57 30.63
N ALA A 47 29.98 11.17 29.50
CA ALA A 47 31.35 11.55 29.15
C ALA A 47 31.51 13.06 28.95
N PHE A 48 30.51 13.71 28.32
CA PHE A 48 30.48 15.17 28.17
C PHE A 48 30.41 15.89 29.53
N LEU A 49 29.58 15.40 30.46
CA LEU A 49 29.47 15.94 31.82
C LEU A 49 30.77 15.79 32.62
N GLN A 50 31.49 14.67 32.47
CA GLN A 50 32.76 14.45 33.15
C GLN A 50 33.87 15.41 32.69
N ASN A 51 33.80 15.87 31.45
CA ASN A 51 34.82 16.75 30.86
C ASN A 51 34.61 18.24 31.19
N LEU A 52 33.51 18.58 31.87
CA LEU A 52 33.12 19.96 32.18
C LEU A 52 32.88 20.12 33.69
N ALA A 53 33.87 20.66 34.40
CA ALA A 53 33.85 20.79 35.87
C ALA A 53 32.81 21.79 36.43
N HIS A 54 32.17 22.60 35.58
CA HIS A 54 31.32 23.72 35.98
C HIS A 54 29.85 23.62 35.55
N LEU A 55 29.43 22.53 34.90
CA LEU A 55 28.03 22.33 34.49
C LEU A 55 27.36 21.28 35.36
N THR A 56 26.16 21.57 35.84
CA THR A 56 25.33 20.58 36.52
C THR A 56 24.62 19.69 35.50
N GLU A 57 24.16 18.51 35.92
CA GLU A 57 23.35 17.64 35.06
C GLU A 57 22.08 18.34 34.56
N ALA A 58 21.48 19.21 35.39
CA ALA A 58 20.30 20.00 35.05
C ALA A 58 20.59 21.02 33.93
N ASP A 59 21.75 21.67 33.94
CA ASP A 59 22.15 22.62 32.89
C ASP A 59 22.30 21.93 31.53
N VAL A 60 22.90 20.74 31.52
CA VAL A 60 23.04 19.94 30.29
C VAL A 60 21.69 19.42 29.81
N GLU A 61 20.81 18.98 30.70
CA GLU A 61 19.46 18.59 30.31
C GLU A 61 18.67 19.75 29.72
N GLN A 62 18.77 20.93 30.31
CA GLN A 62 18.09 22.11 29.80
C GLN A 62 18.66 22.53 28.44
N PHE A 63 19.99 22.50 28.27
CA PHE A 63 20.63 22.72 26.98
C PHE A 63 20.16 21.71 25.92
N VAL A 64 20.19 20.41 26.23
CA VAL A 64 19.72 19.35 25.32
C VAL A 64 18.24 19.51 24.99
N LYS A 65 17.39 19.88 25.96
CA LYS A 65 15.97 20.18 25.72
C LYS A 65 15.80 21.35 24.77
N ASN A 66 16.50 22.46 25.00
CA ASN A 66 16.43 23.64 24.14
C ASN A 66 16.91 23.33 22.73
N LEU A 67 17.99 22.54 22.61
CA LEU A 67 18.56 22.13 21.34
C LEU A 67 17.61 21.17 20.59
N THR A 68 16.99 20.24 21.32
CA THR A 68 15.97 19.35 20.77
C THR A 68 14.75 20.13 20.29
N ASP A 69 14.26 21.12 21.06
CA ASP A 69 13.15 21.99 20.66
C ASP A 69 13.52 22.84 19.43
N ALA A 70 14.75 23.36 19.35
CA ALA A 70 15.25 24.06 18.16
C ALA A 70 15.24 23.15 16.91
N VAL A 71 15.76 21.92 17.03
CA VAL A 71 15.73 20.93 15.94
C VAL A 71 14.29 20.56 15.56
N GLN A 72 13.39 20.38 16.54
CA GLN A 72 11.96 20.15 16.29
C GLN A 72 11.28 21.32 15.58
N ARG A 73 11.77 22.55 15.76
CA ARG A 73 11.34 23.74 15.01
C ARG A 73 11.98 23.85 13.63
N GLY A 74 12.89 22.94 13.27
CA GLY A 74 13.60 22.92 11.99
C GLY A 74 14.86 23.79 11.97
N VAL A 75 15.35 24.22 13.14
CA VAL A 75 16.59 24.97 13.29
C VAL A 75 17.70 23.98 13.63
N TYR A 76 18.61 23.77 12.69
CA TYR A 76 19.77 22.90 12.92
C TYR A 76 20.86 23.72 13.62
N PRO A 77 21.23 23.36 14.86
CA PRO A 77 22.10 24.15 15.74
C PRO A 77 23.60 23.98 15.41
N VAL A 78 23.92 23.25 14.35
CA VAL A 78 25.28 22.87 13.98
C VAL A 78 25.62 23.53 12.65
N GLY A 79 26.60 24.44 12.65
CA GLY A 79 27.00 25.22 11.48
C GLY A 79 27.51 26.62 11.86
N ASN A 80 28.24 27.27 10.95
CA ASN A 80 28.58 28.70 11.08
C ASN A 80 27.35 29.57 10.76
N GLU A 81 27.33 30.82 11.25
CA GLU A 81 26.25 31.80 11.03
C GLU A 81 25.80 31.95 9.56
N SER A 82 26.67 31.66 8.59
CA SER A 82 26.37 31.66 7.16
C SER A 82 25.34 30.60 6.71
N GLN A 83 25.19 29.49 7.42
CA GLN A 83 24.12 28.50 7.16
C GLN A 83 22.76 28.92 7.75
N ALA A 84 22.73 29.94 8.61
CA ALA A 84 21.48 30.49 9.13
C ALA A 84 20.76 31.41 8.12
N GLU A 85 21.45 31.83 7.05
CA GLU A 85 20.87 32.65 5.97
C GLU A 85 20.10 31.82 4.93
N ASP A 86 20.37 30.52 4.82
CA ASP A 86 19.69 29.63 3.87
C ASP A 86 18.26 29.29 4.35
N SER A 87 17.28 29.95 3.74
CA SER A 87 15.87 29.74 4.05
C SER A 87 15.39 28.37 3.56
N ASN A 88 14.95 27.52 4.49
CA ASN A 88 14.22 26.29 4.17
C ASN A 88 12.90 26.51 3.41
N TRP A 89 12.45 27.77 3.26
CA TRP A 89 11.19 28.15 2.60
C TRP A 89 11.41 29.04 1.36
N ASP A 90 12.51 28.85 0.62
CA ASP A 90 12.60 29.40 -0.74
C ASP A 90 11.60 28.75 -1.71
N LEU A 91 11.50 29.26 -2.94
CA LEU A 91 10.52 28.80 -3.93
C LEU A 91 10.72 27.33 -4.34
N CYS A 92 11.96 26.87 -4.53
CA CYS A 92 12.24 25.50 -4.96
C CYS A 92 11.96 24.51 -3.83
N ASN A 93 12.34 24.87 -2.60
CA ASN A 93 12.05 24.10 -1.39
C ASN A 93 10.56 24.05 -1.07
N SER A 94 9.87 25.18 -1.23
CA SER A 94 8.41 25.26 -1.08
C SER A 94 7.69 24.42 -2.13
N PHE A 95 8.17 24.42 -3.38
CA PHE A 95 7.62 23.55 -4.43
C PHE A 95 7.80 22.07 -4.10
N PHE A 96 9.00 21.66 -3.69
CA PHE A 96 9.26 20.29 -3.25
C PHE A 96 8.36 19.88 -2.08
N PHE A 97 8.18 20.77 -1.09
CA PHE A 97 7.28 20.55 0.03
C PHE A 97 5.83 20.34 -0.40
N VAL A 98 5.27 21.24 -1.23
CA VAL A 98 3.87 21.08 -1.68
C VAL A 98 3.70 19.87 -2.59
N ALA A 99 4.70 19.54 -3.42
CA ALA A 99 4.70 18.33 -4.24
C ALA A 99 4.68 17.06 -3.37
N ALA A 100 5.54 16.98 -2.34
CA ALA A 100 5.56 15.88 -1.38
C ALA A 100 4.26 15.77 -0.56
N MET A 101 3.62 16.90 -0.27
CA MET A 101 2.32 16.94 0.42
C MET A 101 1.19 16.38 -0.44
N VAL A 102 0.99 16.89 -1.66
CA VAL A 102 -0.14 16.47 -2.52
C VAL A 102 0.05 15.08 -3.11
N SER A 103 1.29 14.57 -3.12
CA SER A 103 1.61 13.18 -3.46
C SER A 103 1.51 12.22 -2.27
N THR A 104 1.11 12.72 -1.09
CA THR A 104 0.98 11.96 0.15
C THR A 104 2.27 11.27 0.61
N ILE A 105 3.45 11.76 0.19
CA ILE A 105 4.74 11.28 0.66
C ILE A 105 5.02 11.83 2.05
N GLY A 106 4.95 13.16 2.20
CA GLY A 106 5.02 13.84 3.50
C GLY A 106 6.22 13.47 4.37
N TYR A 107 7.47 13.67 3.89
CA TYR A 107 8.71 13.33 4.61
C TYR A 107 8.80 13.82 6.07
N GLY A 108 8.04 14.83 6.48
CA GLY A 108 7.99 15.30 7.86
C GLY A 108 9.22 16.11 8.32
N THR A 109 10.28 16.19 7.52
CA THR A 109 11.48 17.00 7.81
C THR A 109 11.23 18.51 7.72
N LEU A 110 10.22 18.94 6.95
CA LEU A 110 9.77 20.33 6.86
C LEU A 110 8.25 20.36 7.04
N CYS A 111 7.78 21.13 8.01
CA CYS A 111 6.35 21.22 8.38
C CYS A 111 5.97 22.66 8.72
N PRO A 112 4.73 23.11 8.41
CA PRO A 112 4.27 24.44 8.77
C PRO A 112 4.17 24.57 10.29
N LYS A 113 4.83 25.59 10.83
CA LYS A 113 4.85 25.89 12.28
C LYS A 113 3.85 26.99 12.67
N THR A 114 3.44 27.82 11.73
CA THR A 114 2.45 28.88 11.97
C THR A 114 1.04 28.34 11.90
N VAL A 115 0.14 28.90 12.73
CA VAL A 115 -1.29 28.54 12.71
C VAL A 115 -1.90 28.76 11.31
N ALA A 116 -1.58 29.89 10.67
CA ALA A 116 -2.03 30.18 9.31
C ALA A 116 -1.51 29.15 8.28
N GLY A 117 -0.23 28.76 8.38
CA GLY A 117 0.36 27.75 7.49
C GLY A 117 -0.25 26.36 7.68
N GLN A 118 -0.57 25.98 8.92
CA GLN A 118 -1.25 24.72 9.23
C GLN A 118 -2.69 24.70 8.68
N ILE A 119 -3.45 25.79 8.88
CA ILE A 119 -4.80 25.92 8.30
C ILE A 119 -4.74 25.86 6.78
N PHE A 120 -3.83 26.61 6.15
CA PHE A 120 -3.63 26.58 4.71
C PHE A 120 -3.27 25.18 4.21
N CYS A 121 -2.37 24.47 4.90
CA CYS A 121 -1.97 23.10 4.59
C CYS A 121 -3.17 22.14 4.54
N VAL A 122 -4.11 22.24 5.50
CA VAL A 122 -5.32 21.41 5.53
C VAL A 122 -6.18 21.65 4.29
N PHE A 123 -6.47 22.90 3.95
CA PHE A 123 -7.28 23.22 2.77
C PHE A 123 -6.57 22.85 1.47
N PHE A 124 -5.30 23.19 1.35
CA PHE A 124 -4.49 22.90 0.16
C PHE A 124 -4.39 21.39 -0.10
N ALA A 125 -4.10 20.58 0.92
CA ALA A 125 -4.03 19.13 0.78
C ALA A 125 -5.40 18.51 0.44
N SER A 126 -6.48 19.02 1.03
CA SER A 126 -7.85 18.50 0.80
C SER A 126 -8.28 18.57 -0.68
N PHE A 127 -7.89 19.63 -1.40
CA PHE A 127 -8.14 19.74 -2.84
C PHE A 127 -6.99 19.19 -3.69
N GLY A 128 -5.75 19.34 -3.22
CA GLY A 128 -4.55 18.92 -3.93
C GLY A 128 -4.43 17.41 -4.10
N ILE A 129 -4.75 16.61 -3.06
CA ILE A 129 -4.66 15.15 -3.14
C ILE A 129 -5.66 14.57 -4.16
N PRO A 130 -6.97 14.89 -4.13
CA PRO A 130 -7.90 14.45 -5.17
C PRO A 130 -7.49 14.91 -6.57
N PHE A 131 -7.02 16.16 -6.70
CA PHE A 131 -6.54 16.68 -7.98
C PHE A 131 -5.36 15.85 -8.52
N THR A 132 -4.38 15.55 -7.67
CA THR A 132 -3.24 14.68 -8.01
C THR A 132 -3.71 13.29 -8.44
N ILE A 133 -4.66 12.67 -7.74
CA ILE A 133 -5.19 11.34 -8.13
C ILE A 133 -5.83 11.39 -9.52
N VAL A 134 -6.65 12.40 -9.81
CA VAL A 134 -7.28 12.58 -11.13
C VAL A 134 -6.22 12.83 -12.21
N PHE A 135 -5.22 13.66 -11.92
CA PHE A 135 -4.09 13.91 -12.80
C PHE A 135 -3.32 12.61 -13.12
N LEU A 136 -2.90 11.86 -12.09
CA LEU A 136 -2.19 10.59 -12.24
C LEU A 136 -3.02 9.58 -13.04
N HIS A 137 -4.33 9.47 -12.78
CA HIS A 137 -5.22 8.59 -13.54
C HIS A 137 -5.30 8.99 -15.03
N ARG A 138 -5.44 10.29 -15.32
CA ARG A 138 -5.56 10.77 -16.70
C ARG A 138 -4.25 10.57 -17.47
N VAL A 139 -3.11 10.89 -16.88
CA VAL A 139 -1.80 10.72 -17.52
C VAL A 139 -1.47 9.25 -17.71
N SER A 140 -1.72 8.40 -16.71
CA SER A 140 -1.51 6.95 -16.85
C SER A 140 -2.39 6.32 -17.93
N LYS A 141 -3.64 6.78 -18.11
CA LYS A 141 -4.51 6.39 -19.24
C LYS A 141 -3.92 6.81 -20.59
N MET A 142 -3.33 8.01 -20.68
CA MET A 142 -2.65 8.46 -21.91
C MET A 142 -1.47 7.55 -22.27
N LEU A 143 -0.71 7.07 -21.28
CA LEU A 143 0.38 6.11 -21.49
C LEU A 143 -0.11 4.70 -21.82
N PHE A 144 -1.27 4.31 -21.28
CA PHE A 144 -1.88 3.00 -21.51
C PHE A 144 -2.45 2.81 -22.91
N LEU A 145 -3.01 3.86 -23.51
CA LEU A 145 -3.70 3.75 -24.81
C LEU A 145 -2.76 3.30 -25.97
N PRO A 146 -1.53 3.84 -26.12
CA PRO A 146 -0.55 3.31 -27.06
C PRO A 146 -0.15 1.86 -26.77
N CYS A 147 -0.02 1.50 -25.49
CA CYS A 147 0.32 0.14 -25.08
C CYS A 147 -0.76 -0.87 -25.49
N GLU A 148 -2.04 -0.49 -25.39
CA GLU A 148 -3.14 -1.33 -25.90
C GLU A 148 -3.11 -1.46 -27.41
N ARG A 149 -2.80 -0.39 -28.15
CA ARG A 149 -2.64 -0.44 -29.61
C ARG A 149 -1.54 -1.43 -30.01
N LEU A 150 -0.38 -1.34 -29.35
CA LEU A 150 0.73 -2.26 -29.56
C LEU A 150 0.33 -3.70 -29.17
N GLY A 151 -0.37 -3.86 -28.04
CA GLY A 151 -0.89 -5.15 -27.60
C GLY A 151 -1.89 -5.78 -28.57
N ARG A 152 -2.70 -4.98 -29.28
CA ARG A 152 -3.58 -5.47 -30.36
C ARG A 152 -2.77 -5.96 -31.56
N CYS A 153 -1.75 -5.22 -31.97
CA CYS A 153 -0.86 -5.66 -33.06
C CYS A 153 -0.16 -7.00 -32.72
N LEU A 154 0.30 -7.18 -31.48
CA LEU A 154 0.87 -8.45 -31.02
C LEU A 154 -0.17 -9.58 -30.95
N TYR A 155 -1.42 -9.25 -30.65
CA TYR A 155 -2.53 -10.21 -30.66
C TYR A 155 -2.85 -10.69 -32.08
N GLU A 156 -2.88 -9.78 -33.06
CA GLU A 156 -3.05 -10.11 -34.48
C GLU A 156 -1.93 -11.00 -35.01
N ARG A 157 -0.72 -10.89 -34.44
CA ARG A 157 0.42 -11.80 -34.72
C ARG A 157 0.32 -13.17 -34.03
N GLY A 158 -0.81 -13.52 -33.41
CA GLY A 158 -1.09 -14.85 -32.87
C GLY A 158 -0.78 -15.05 -31.39
N MET A 159 -0.37 -14.01 -30.65
CA MET A 159 -0.11 -14.14 -29.21
C MET A 159 -1.40 -14.16 -28.38
N ARG A 160 -1.44 -14.98 -27.32
CA ARG A 160 -2.59 -15.05 -26.39
C ARG A 160 -2.69 -13.75 -25.58
N LYS A 161 -3.89 -13.13 -25.52
CA LYS A 161 -4.15 -11.86 -24.78
C LYS A 161 -3.55 -11.80 -23.37
N LYS A 162 -3.67 -12.90 -22.59
CA LYS A 162 -3.12 -12.98 -21.22
C LYS A 162 -1.58 -12.89 -21.21
N LYS A 163 -0.90 -13.55 -22.16
CA LYS A 163 0.56 -13.49 -22.28
C LYS A 163 1.03 -12.10 -22.67
N ILE A 164 0.32 -11.42 -23.58
CA ILE A 164 0.64 -10.05 -24.01
C ILE A 164 0.57 -9.11 -22.81
N LYS A 165 -0.59 -9.05 -22.12
CA LYS A 165 -0.76 -8.16 -20.97
C LYS A 165 0.26 -8.43 -19.85
N PHE A 166 0.56 -9.70 -19.56
CA PHE A 166 1.57 -10.08 -18.57
C PHE A 166 2.99 -9.64 -19.00
N LEU A 167 3.37 -9.87 -20.26
CA LEU A 167 4.66 -9.45 -20.79
C LEU A 167 4.80 -7.92 -20.82
N THR A 168 3.72 -7.21 -21.19
CA THR A 168 3.65 -5.74 -21.13
C THR A 168 3.84 -5.23 -19.70
N LEU A 169 3.14 -5.81 -18.72
CA LEU A 169 3.32 -5.47 -17.30
C LEU A 169 4.78 -5.70 -16.87
N LEU A 170 5.33 -6.88 -17.15
CA LEU A 170 6.71 -7.23 -16.78
C LEU A 170 7.72 -6.27 -17.42
N PHE A 171 7.55 -5.95 -18.71
CA PHE A 171 8.42 -5.01 -19.41
C PHE A 171 8.42 -3.62 -18.76
N PHE A 172 7.25 -3.04 -18.51
CA PHE A 172 7.16 -1.71 -17.90
C PHE A 172 7.56 -1.69 -16.43
N LEU A 173 7.40 -2.81 -15.71
CA LEU A 173 7.91 -2.97 -14.36
C LEU A 173 9.44 -2.93 -14.34
N VAL A 174 10.09 -3.77 -15.17
CA VAL A 174 11.57 -3.84 -15.23
C VAL A 174 12.15 -2.52 -15.73
N MET A 175 11.62 -1.96 -16.82
CA MET A 175 12.07 -0.68 -17.34
C MET A 175 11.89 0.44 -16.33
N GLY A 176 10.77 0.45 -15.60
CA GLY A 176 10.52 1.46 -14.59
C GLY A 176 11.41 1.33 -13.36
N ILE A 177 11.72 0.11 -12.90
CA ILE A 177 12.71 -0.10 -11.85
C ILE A 177 14.07 0.46 -12.28
N LEU A 178 14.50 0.21 -13.52
CA LEU A 178 15.76 0.73 -14.04
C LEU A 178 15.78 2.26 -14.10
N VAL A 179 14.71 2.87 -14.62
CA VAL A 179 14.65 4.33 -14.89
C VAL A 179 14.32 5.14 -13.64
N PHE A 180 13.42 4.67 -12.78
CA PHE A 180 12.91 5.43 -11.64
C PHE A 180 13.51 5.03 -10.29
N LEU A 181 14.13 3.84 -10.18
CA LEU A 181 14.86 3.44 -8.98
C LEU A 181 16.36 3.44 -9.24
N CYS A 182 16.85 2.57 -10.12
CA CYS A 182 18.30 2.33 -10.27
C CYS A 182 19.09 3.55 -10.79
N LEU A 183 18.57 4.28 -11.79
CA LEU A 183 19.25 5.43 -12.36
C LEU A 183 19.32 6.63 -11.39
N PRO A 184 18.22 7.04 -10.73
CA PRO A 184 18.25 8.07 -9.69
C PRO A 184 19.18 7.73 -8.53
N SER A 185 19.31 6.45 -8.14
CA SER A 185 20.25 6.04 -7.09
C SER A 185 21.70 6.42 -7.40
N VAL A 186 22.12 6.34 -8.67
CA VAL A 186 23.45 6.81 -9.09
C VAL A 186 23.57 8.32 -8.92
N VAL A 187 22.52 9.06 -9.28
CA VAL A 187 22.49 10.53 -9.13
C VAL A 187 22.55 10.91 -7.66
N PHE A 188 21.76 10.26 -6.79
CA PHE A 188 21.78 10.51 -5.34
C PHE A 188 23.13 10.16 -4.74
N GLN A 189 23.77 9.06 -5.15
CA GLN A 189 25.12 8.74 -4.69
C GLN A 189 26.14 9.84 -5.00
N VAL A 190 26.08 10.43 -6.20
CA VAL A 190 27.02 11.49 -6.58
C VAL A 190 26.68 12.81 -5.86
N MET A 191 25.40 13.20 -5.86
CA MET A 191 24.95 14.49 -5.33
C MET A 191 24.95 14.52 -3.79
N GLU A 192 24.37 13.50 -3.16
CA GLU A 192 24.20 13.39 -1.70
C GLU A 192 25.32 12.61 -1.01
N GLY A 193 26.23 11.97 -1.75
CA GLY A 193 27.31 11.19 -1.12
C GLY A 193 26.84 9.92 -0.40
N TRP A 194 25.57 9.57 -0.53
CA TRP A 194 25.02 8.32 -0.04
C TRP A 194 25.64 7.13 -0.77
N SER A 195 25.64 5.97 -0.13
CA SER A 195 25.86 4.71 -0.82
C SER A 195 24.76 4.48 -1.87
N TYR A 196 25.08 3.67 -2.90
CA TYR A 196 24.10 3.30 -3.91
C TYR A 196 22.83 2.66 -3.31
N SER A 197 22.99 1.84 -2.26
CA SER A 197 21.91 1.19 -1.54
C SER A 197 20.99 2.19 -0.82
N GLU A 198 21.55 3.22 -0.20
CA GLU A 198 20.77 4.29 0.44
C GLU A 198 20.02 5.13 -0.60
N GLY A 199 20.67 5.43 -1.73
CA GLY A 199 20.01 6.09 -2.86
C GLY A 199 18.86 5.27 -3.45
N PHE A 200 18.99 3.94 -3.50
CA PHE A 200 17.92 3.03 -3.93
C PHE A 200 16.80 2.94 -2.90
N TYR A 201 17.15 2.85 -1.62
CA TYR A 201 16.22 2.87 -0.51
C TYR A 201 15.38 4.15 -0.52
N PHE A 202 16.03 5.32 -0.61
CA PHE A 202 15.36 6.61 -0.74
C PHE A 202 14.42 6.63 -1.94
N ALA A 203 14.87 6.19 -3.12
CA ALA A 203 14.03 6.18 -4.32
C ALA A 203 12.77 5.32 -4.15
N PHE A 204 12.93 4.13 -3.56
CA PHE A 204 11.81 3.23 -3.31
C PHE A 204 10.83 3.82 -2.29
N ILE A 205 11.30 4.22 -1.10
CA ILE A 205 10.48 4.78 0.00
C ILE A 205 9.73 6.04 -0.45
N THR A 206 10.35 6.84 -1.32
CA THR A 206 9.77 8.03 -1.92
C THR A 206 8.65 7.69 -2.88
N LEU A 207 8.91 6.85 -3.89
CA LEU A 207 7.93 6.53 -4.94
C LEU A 207 6.82 5.59 -4.47
N SER A 208 7.05 4.82 -3.40
CA SER A 208 6.01 4.06 -2.70
C SER A 208 5.16 4.93 -1.76
N THR A 209 5.42 6.24 -1.70
CA THR A 209 4.76 7.21 -0.82
C THR A 209 4.77 6.83 0.66
N ILE A 210 5.84 6.17 1.12
CA ILE A 210 6.04 5.87 2.54
C ILE A 210 6.66 7.09 3.23
N GLY A 211 7.69 7.67 2.62
CA GLY A 211 8.25 8.96 3.02
C GLY A 211 8.73 9.06 4.48
N PHE A 212 9.59 8.14 4.94
CA PHE A 212 10.08 8.17 6.32
C PHE A 212 10.81 9.47 6.72
N GLY A 213 11.47 10.12 5.75
CA GLY A 213 12.19 11.39 5.98
C GLY A 213 13.53 11.24 6.69
N ASP A 214 14.00 10.02 6.88
CA ASP A 214 15.36 9.68 7.32
C ASP A 214 16.40 10.04 6.25
N TYR A 215 16.07 9.84 4.97
CA TYR A 215 16.80 10.37 3.82
C TYR A 215 15.96 11.43 3.11
N VAL A 216 16.52 12.63 2.96
CA VAL A 216 15.95 13.72 2.17
C VAL A 216 17.08 14.47 1.48
N VAL A 217 16.85 14.81 0.21
CA VAL A 217 17.83 15.53 -0.63
C VAL A 217 18.14 16.93 -0.12
N ASP A 218 19.34 17.43 -0.40
CA ASP A 218 19.78 18.81 -0.16
C ASP A 218 19.69 19.20 1.34
N LYS A 219 20.20 18.30 2.20
CA LYS A 219 20.21 18.48 3.66
C LYS A 219 21.60 18.44 4.27
N GLN A 220 22.64 18.03 3.53
CA GLN A 220 23.99 17.93 4.11
C GLN A 220 24.69 19.29 4.10
N PRO A 221 25.12 19.79 5.27
CA PRO A 221 25.75 21.12 5.39
C PRO A 221 27.10 21.22 4.66
N ASP A 222 27.79 20.09 4.47
CA ASP A 222 29.13 20.04 3.89
C ASP A 222 29.12 20.00 2.36
N ARG A 223 27.95 19.98 1.73
CA ARG A 223 27.78 19.89 0.28
C ARG A 223 27.08 21.12 -0.28
N ASN A 224 27.53 21.55 -1.45
CA ASN A 224 26.91 22.64 -2.19
C ASN A 224 25.99 22.08 -3.27
N TYR A 225 24.70 22.34 -3.15
CA TYR A 225 23.68 21.85 -4.07
C TYR A 225 23.23 22.97 -5.02
N PRO A 226 22.99 22.69 -6.31
CA PRO A 226 22.37 23.65 -7.20
C PRO A 226 20.94 23.99 -6.72
N SER A 227 20.55 25.26 -6.72
CA SER A 227 19.25 25.71 -6.19
C SER A 227 18.03 25.04 -6.87
N TYR A 228 18.17 24.58 -8.12
CA TYR A 228 17.11 23.90 -8.88
C TYR A 228 17.03 22.39 -8.59
N TYR A 229 17.96 21.82 -7.81
CA TYR A 229 18.08 20.38 -7.63
C TYR A 229 16.82 19.75 -7.01
N ARG A 230 16.30 20.30 -5.91
CA ARG A 230 15.05 19.84 -5.29
C ARG A 230 13.84 19.97 -6.20
N PHE A 231 13.80 21.00 -7.03
CA PHE A 231 12.76 21.14 -8.05
C PHE A 231 12.82 20.00 -9.09
N LEU A 232 14.02 19.62 -9.55
CA LEU A 232 14.19 18.46 -10.44
C LEU A 232 13.78 17.16 -9.77
N VAL A 233 14.12 16.97 -8.48
CA VAL A 233 13.69 15.79 -7.72
C VAL A 233 12.17 15.76 -7.59
N ALA A 234 11.50 16.90 -7.32
CA ALA A 234 10.04 16.97 -7.30
C ALA A 234 9.41 16.57 -8.65
N ILE A 235 9.99 17.01 -9.76
CA ILE A 235 9.56 16.60 -11.10
C ILE A 235 9.73 15.08 -11.29
N TRP A 236 10.89 14.53 -10.92
CA TRP A 236 11.13 13.08 -10.98
C TRP A 236 10.12 12.29 -10.16
N ILE A 237 9.77 12.76 -8.95
CA ILE A 237 8.72 12.15 -8.11
C ILE A 237 7.40 12.10 -8.86
N ILE A 238 6.96 13.20 -9.47
CA ILE A 238 5.70 13.26 -10.22
C ILE A 238 5.71 12.23 -11.37
N PHE A 239 6.80 12.13 -12.12
CA PHE A 239 6.92 11.12 -13.19
C PHE A 239 6.94 9.68 -12.65
N GLY A 240 7.63 9.43 -11.54
CA GLY A 240 7.65 8.12 -10.88
C GLY A 240 6.26 7.71 -10.40
N LEU A 241 5.47 8.63 -9.84
CA LEU A 241 4.09 8.37 -9.43
C LEU A 241 3.16 8.12 -10.61
N VAL A 242 3.36 8.82 -11.74
CA VAL A 242 2.66 8.50 -13.00
C VAL A 242 2.96 7.07 -13.44
N TRP A 243 4.22 6.62 -13.32
CA TRP A 243 4.60 5.25 -13.62
C TRP A 243 3.95 4.23 -12.68
N ILE A 244 3.93 4.47 -11.37
CA ILE A 244 3.24 3.60 -10.40
C ILE A 244 1.73 3.53 -10.71
N ALA A 245 1.08 4.67 -10.96
CA ALA A 245 -0.34 4.71 -11.33
C ALA A 245 -0.61 3.94 -12.63
N PHE A 246 0.31 4.03 -13.60
CA PHE A 246 0.24 3.26 -14.83
C PHE A 246 0.39 1.75 -14.60
N LEU A 247 1.35 1.31 -13.79
CA LEU A 247 1.50 -0.10 -13.40
C LEU A 247 0.26 -0.63 -12.67
N PHE A 248 -0.31 0.18 -11.77
CA PHE A 248 -1.55 -0.17 -11.07
C PHE A 248 -2.71 -0.40 -12.05
N ASN A 249 -2.89 0.49 -13.03
CA ASN A 249 -3.92 0.33 -14.06
C ASN A 249 -3.72 -0.96 -14.89
N LEU A 250 -2.46 -1.29 -15.25
CA LEU A 250 -2.13 -2.54 -15.94
C LEU A 250 -2.44 -3.78 -15.08
N LEU A 251 -2.09 -3.72 -13.79
CA LEU A 251 -2.31 -4.79 -12.83
C LEU A 251 -3.81 -5.03 -12.62
N THR A 252 -4.60 -3.98 -12.36
CA THR A 252 -6.06 -4.07 -12.17
C THR A 252 -6.72 -4.68 -13.41
N THR A 253 -6.31 -4.27 -14.61
CA THR A 253 -6.81 -4.86 -15.87
C THR A 253 -6.50 -6.36 -15.99
N LEU A 254 -5.33 -6.81 -15.50
CA LEU A 254 -4.94 -8.22 -15.48
C LEU A 254 -5.72 -9.04 -14.43
N LEU A 255 -5.98 -8.44 -13.27
CA LEU A 255 -6.79 -9.03 -12.20
C LEU A 255 -8.23 -9.22 -12.67
N GLU A 256 -8.87 -8.17 -13.21
CA GLU A 256 -10.23 -8.23 -13.76
C GLU A 256 -10.39 -9.32 -14.86
N ASP A 257 -9.42 -9.41 -15.77
CA ASP A 257 -9.41 -10.45 -16.82
C ASP A 257 -9.29 -11.87 -16.25
N THR A 258 -8.57 -12.00 -15.12
CA THR A 258 -8.38 -13.27 -14.43
C THR A 258 -9.65 -13.67 -13.69
N GLU A 259 -10.29 -12.73 -13.00
CA GLU A 259 -11.58 -12.93 -12.34
C GLU A 259 -12.68 -13.35 -13.33
N LYS A 260 -12.82 -12.62 -14.45
CA LYS A 260 -13.82 -12.96 -15.50
C LYS A 260 -13.64 -14.38 -16.02
N LYS A 261 -12.40 -14.85 -16.20
CA LYS A 261 -12.12 -16.23 -16.64
C LYS A 261 -12.43 -17.27 -15.58
N ILE A 262 -12.10 -16.99 -14.31
CA ILE A 262 -12.41 -17.88 -13.20
C ILE A 262 -13.94 -18.03 -13.08
N ALA A 263 -14.69 -16.92 -13.14
CA ALA A 263 -16.14 -16.93 -13.11
C ALA A 263 -16.74 -17.75 -14.28
N GLN A 264 -16.23 -17.56 -15.50
CA GLN A 264 -16.65 -18.35 -16.67
C GLN A 264 -16.36 -19.86 -16.51
N ASN A 265 -15.21 -20.23 -15.97
CA ASN A 265 -14.85 -21.62 -15.74
C ASN A 265 -15.72 -22.28 -14.66
N LEU A 266 -16.04 -21.54 -13.58
CA LEU A 266 -16.96 -21.98 -12.54
C LEU A 266 -18.38 -22.20 -13.09
N HIS A 267 -18.88 -21.27 -13.92
CA HIS A 267 -20.17 -21.43 -14.58
C HIS A 267 -20.20 -22.64 -15.51
N LYS A 268 -19.13 -22.88 -16.30
CA LYS A 268 -19.03 -24.06 -17.17
C LYS A 268 -19.04 -25.37 -16.37
N ARG A 269 -18.28 -25.45 -15.26
CA ARG A 269 -18.29 -26.62 -14.35
C ARG A 269 -19.66 -26.84 -13.71
N GLY A 270 -20.34 -25.77 -13.28
CA GLY A 270 -21.69 -25.86 -12.72
C GLY A 270 -22.71 -26.37 -13.73
N LYS A 271 -22.64 -25.92 -14.99
CA LYS A 271 -23.52 -26.38 -16.06
C LYS A 271 -23.26 -27.84 -16.42
N ALA A 272 -22.00 -28.23 -16.60
CA ALA A 272 -21.62 -29.63 -16.85
C ALA A 272 -22.06 -30.57 -15.72
N GLY A 273 -22.01 -30.13 -14.45
CA GLY A 273 -22.53 -30.89 -13.32
C GLY A 273 -24.04 -31.13 -13.39
N LYS A 274 -24.82 -30.09 -13.72
CA LYS A 274 -26.28 -30.19 -13.87
C LYS A 274 -26.67 -31.09 -15.04
N ASP A 275 -26.01 -30.94 -16.20
CA ASP A 275 -26.29 -31.75 -17.39
C ASP A 275 -25.99 -33.25 -17.13
N ASN A 276 -24.93 -33.53 -16.36
CA ASN A 276 -24.56 -34.90 -15.99
C ASN A 276 -25.55 -35.52 -14.97
N GLU A 277 -26.09 -34.71 -14.06
CA GLU A 277 -27.10 -35.15 -13.09
C GLU A 277 -28.48 -35.37 -13.74
N GLU A 278 -28.85 -34.52 -14.71
CA GLU A 278 -30.07 -34.69 -15.50
C GLU A 278 -30.00 -35.95 -16.38
N ASN A 279 -28.86 -36.19 -17.03
CA ASN A 279 -28.63 -37.45 -17.75
C ASN A 279 -28.68 -38.65 -16.82
N ARG A 280 -28.10 -38.59 -15.62
CA ARG A 280 -28.17 -39.70 -14.65
C ARG A 280 -29.61 -40.04 -14.23
N LYS A 281 -30.47 -39.02 -14.06
CA LYS A 281 -31.91 -39.23 -13.77
C LYS A 281 -32.66 -39.82 -14.96
N ARG A 282 -32.27 -39.47 -16.19
CA ARG A 282 -32.89 -39.97 -17.43
C ARG A 282 -32.55 -41.43 -17.73
N TYR A 283 -31.39 -41.92 -17.28
CA TYR A 283 -30.95 -43.31 -17.47
C TYR A 283 -31.21 -44.22 -16.26
N GLN A 284 -31.93 -43.75 -15.23
CA GLN A 284 -32.39 -44.62 -14.16
C GLN A 284 -33.53 -45.49 -14.71
N PRO A 285 -33.36 -46.82 -14.86
CA PRO A 285 -34.44 -47.64 -15.36
C PRO A 285 -35.58 -47.61 -14.36
N ALA A 286 -36.81 -47.47 -14.85
CA ALA A 286 -38.02 -47.66 -14.06
C ALA A 286 -38.01 -49.10 -13.52
N GLY A 287 -37.42 -49.29 -12.36
CA GLY A 287 -37.36 -50.56 -11.67
C GLY A 287 -38.72 -50.88 -11.08
N PHE A 288 -39.41 -51.79 -11.76
CA PHE A 288 -40.24 -52.85 -11.19
C PHE A 288 -41.42 -52.42 -10.30
N VAL A 289 -42.60 -52.38 -10.91
CA VAL A 289 -43.86 -52.71 -10.21
C VAL A 289 -43.71 -54.15 -9.75
N SER A 290 -43.50 -54.36 -8.45
CA SER A 290 -43.57 -55.71 -7.86
C SER A 290 -45.05 -56.05 -7.70
N ALA A 291 -45.46 -57.13 -8.36
CA ALA A 291 -46.80 -57.69 -8.30
C ALA A 291 -47.21 -58.04 -6.86
N GLU A 292 -48.50 -57.87 -6.58
CA GLU A 292 -49.20 -58.44 -5.44
C GLU A 292 -49.04 -59.96 -5.37
N GLU A 293 -48.80 -60.48 -4.16
CA GLU A 293 -49.21 -61.83 -3.77
C GLU A 293 -49.80 -61.78 -2.34
N PRO A 294 -50.85 -62.57 -2.03
CA PRO A 294 -51.70 -62.35 -0.85
C PRO A 294 -51.34 -63.19 0.38
N SER A 295 -51.59 -62.61 1.56
CA SER A 295 -51.98 -63.19 2.87
C SER A 295 -51.07 -64.20 3.61
N LEU A 296 -50.72 -63.89 4.88
CA LEU A 296 -51.18 -64.63 6.07
C LEU A 296 -50.69 -64.02 7.42
N LEU A 297 -51.69 -63.68 8.24
CA LEU A 297 -51.81 -63.67 9.71
C LEU A 297 -50.53 -63.81 10.60
N GLY A 298 -50.36 -62.88 11.56
CA GLY A 298 -49.44 -63.07 12.69
C GLY A 298 -49.33 -61.89 13.66
N SER A 299 -50.31 -61.78 14.56
CA SER A 299 -50.35 -61.15 15.90
C SER A 299 -49.14 -60.37 16.45
N GLY A 300 -49.39 -59.22 17.08
CA GLY A 300 -48.50 -58.67 18.12
C GLY A 300 -48.58 -57.16 18.34
N ASP A 301 -49.21 -56.77 19.45
CA ASP A 301 -49.37 -55.42 20.00
C ASP A 301 -48.11 -54.53 20.02
N ALA A 302 -48.28 -53.22 19.75
CA ALA A 302 -47.76 -52.12 20.58
C ALA A 302 -48.09 -50.72 20.01
N GLN A 303 -49.26 -50.21 20.38
CA GLN A 303 -49.44 -48.95 21.11
C GLN A 303 -48.60 -47.69 20.77
N LYS A 304 -49.32 -46.62 20.36
CA LYS A 304 -49.03 -45.15 20.52
C LYS A 304 -47.81 -44.62 19.72
N THR A 305 -47.91 -43.62 18.84
CA THR A 305 -48.56 -42.31 19.00
C THR A 305 -48.86 -41.65 17.64
N VAL A 306 -50.08 -41.13 17.51
CA VAL A 306 -50.54 -40.22 16.45
C VAL A 306 -50.62 -38.80 17.03
N SER A 307 -50.31 -37.80 16.18
CA SER A 307 -50.69 -36.38 16.25
C SER A 307 -49.90 -35.45 17.19
N LEU A 308 -49.19 -34.50 16.59
CA LEU A 308 -49.63 -33.10 16.64
C LEU A 308 -49.03 -32.30 15.48
N ALA A 309 -49.88 -31.99 14.50
CA ALA A 309 -49.68 -30.88 13.57
C ALA A 309 -50.53 -29.70 14.04
N ALA A 310 -50.07 -28.50 13.68
CA ALA A 310 -50.75 -27.20 13.72
C ALA A 310 -50.77 -26.46 15.08
N HIS A 311 -50.01 -25.36 15.17
CA HIS A 311 -50.57 -24.00 15.01
C HIS A 311 -49.48 -22.92 15.10
N LEU A 312 -49.76 -21.81 14.41
CA LEU A 312 -49.09 -20.49 14.39
C LEU A 312 -47.82 -20.40 13.54
N GLY A 313 -47.72 -19.65 12.44
CA GLY A 313 -48.53 -18.52 11.96
C GLY A 313 -47.64 -17.30 11.81
N ASP A 314 -47.41 -16.88 10.55
CA ASP A 314 -47.00 -15.54 10.07
C ASP A 314 -45.74 -14.87 10.68
N ALA A 315 -45.05 -13.92 10.06
CA ALA A 315 -44.83 -13.44 8.69
C ALA A 315 -43.73 -12.37 8.83
N LYS A 316 -42.95 -12.14 7.76
CA LYS A 316 -42.28 -10.87 7.39
C LYS A 316 -42.11 -9.78 8.45
N GLN A 317 -40.86 -9.46 8.80
CA GLN A 317 -40.28 -8.10 8.90
C GLN A 317 -38.97 -8.16 9.70
N VAL A 318 -37.80 -8.06 9.06
CA VAL A 318 -36.66 -7.24 9.53
C VAL A 318 -35.75 -6.99 8.32
N GLU A 319 -36.11 -5.99 7.53
CA GLU A 319 -35.18 -5.23 6.70
C GLU A 319 -35.33 -3.78 7.20
N THR A 320 -34.22 -3.03 7.23
CA THR A 320 -34.06 -1.65 7.76
C THR A 320 -33.50 -1.60 9.19
N ILE A 321 -32.18 -1.39 9.28
CA ILE A 321 -31.48 -0.38 10.10
C ILE A 321 -29.99 -0.59 9.80
N PHE A 322 -29.39 0.30 9.00
CA PHE A 322 -28.04 0.87 9.18
C PHE A 322 -27.78 1.86 8.03
N SER A 323 -28.30 3.07 8.21
CA SER A 323 -27.80 4.30 7.59
C SER A 323 -27.77 5.36 8.68
N LEU A 324 -26.59 5.59 9.25
CA LEU A 324 -26.15 6.86 9.81
C LEU A 324 -24.63 6.89 9.65
#